data_AF-A0A3P1CDP7-F1
#
_entry.id   AF-A0A3P1CDP7-F1
#
_cell.length_a   1.000
_cell.length_b   1.000
_cell.length_c   1.000
_cell.angle_alpha   90.00
_cell.angle_beta   90.00
_cell.angle_gamma   90.00
#
_symmetry.space_group_name_H-M   'P 1'
#
loop_
_entity.id
_entity.type
_entity.pdbx_description
1 polymer ?
#
loop_
_entity_poly.entity_id
_entity_poly.type
_entity_poly.pdbx_seq_one_letter_code
_entity_poly.pdbx_strand_id
1 'polypeptide(L)'
;MKNVWIAFLLVVLVSSCLPEKIGKKDKEPELAGVYQITSFVSNGITLIPQPGVSGTVNVVKNSDTQISVSFSVNNNGKISNNISPLTLSISKSSGSSYDLLDNGDRIGSIDGTTFSLYFSNSESLSAKK
;
A
#
# COMPACT_ATOMS: atom_id res chain seq x y z
N MET A 1 -22.49 -1.86 56.52
CA MET A 1 -22.21 -1.73 55.07
C MET A 1 -21.80 -0.29 54.73
N LYS A 2 -20.61 0.17 55.14
CA LYS A 2 -20.19 1.59 54.97
C LYS A 2 -18.85 1.80 54.24
N ASN A 3 -18.14 0.73 53.86
CA ASN A 3 -16.78 0.83 53.33
C ASN A 3 -16.65 0.46 51.84
N VAL A 4 -17.76 0.12 51.18
CA VAL A 4 -17.76 -0.33 49.77
C VAL A 4 -17.55 0.84 48.80
N TRP A 5 -17.99 2.05 49.17
CA TRP A 5 -17.86 3.25 48.34
C TRP A 5 -16.41 3.73 48.17
N ILE A 6 -15.55 3.50 49.16
CA ILE A 6 -14.14 3.91 49.12
C ILE A 6 -13.34 3.00 48.18
N ALA A 7 -13.69 1.71 48.11
CA ALA A 7 -13.06 0.77 47.19
C ALA A 7 -13.38 1.08 45.72
N PHE A 8 -14.60 1.56 45.43
CA PHE A 8 -14.99 1.92 44.06
C PHE A 8 -14.24 3.16 43.55
N LEU A 9 -13.92 4.11 44.45
CA LEU A 9 -13.22 5.35 44.11
C LEU A 9 -11.71 5.13 43.84
N LEU A 10 -11.11 4.12 44.48
CA LEU A 10 -9.72 3.73 44.24
C LEU A 10 -9.52 3.02 42.88
N VAL A 11 -10.51 2.26 42.40
CA VAL A 11 -10.41 1.57 41.09
C VAL A 11 -10.53 2.56 39.90
N VAL A 12 -11.26 3.66 40.06
CA VAL A 12 -11.39 4.70 39.03
C VAL A 12 -10.11 5.54 38.88
N LEU A 13 -9.28 5.62 39.92
CA LEU A 13 -8.02 6.37 39.89
C LEU A 13 -6.85 5.60 39.26
N VAL A 14 -6.88 4.26 39.23
CA VAL A 14 -5.83 3.46 38.57
C VAL A 14 -6.07 3.24 37.07
N SER A 15 -7.28 3.44 36.54
CA SER A 15 -7.54 3.39 35.10
C SER A 15 -7.11 4.66 34.36
N SER A 16 -6.83 5.76 35.07
CA SER A 16 -6.33 7.02 34.50
C SER A 16 -4.81 7.06 34.32
N CYS A 17 -4.11 5.99 34.69
CA CYS A 17 -2.65 5.85 34.58
C CYS A 17 -2.22 4.67 33.69
N LEU A 18 -3.04 4.30 32.72
CA LEU A 18 -2.47 3.69 31.52
C LEU A 18 -1.72 4.80 30.80
N PRO A 19 -0.38 4.73 30.65
CA PRO A 19 0.30 5.64 29.77
C PRO A 19 -0.35 5.42 28.41
N GLU A 20 -1.07 6.44 27.97
CA GLU A 20 -1.45 6.62 26.58
C GLU A 20 -0.10 6.64 25.86
N LYS A 21 0.39 5.45 25.48
CA LYS A 21 1.21 5.33 24.29
C LYS A 21 0.26 5.74 23.19
N ILE A 22 0.08 7.06 23.05
CA ILE A 22 -0.26 7.74 21.83
C ILE A 22 0.87 7.31 20.91
N GLY A 23 0.73 6.10 20.37
CA GLY A 23 1.52 5.62 19.27
C GLY A 23 1.38 6.73 18.28
N LYS A 24 2.48 7.42 17.99
CA LYS A 24 2.53 8.44 16.94
C LYS A 24 1.76 7.83 15.79
N LYS A 25 0.59 8.39 15.49
CA LYS A 25 -0.25 7.88 14.42
C LYS A 25 0.64 8.02 13.20
N ASP A 26 1.18 6.90 12.71
CA ASP A 26 2.13 6.93 11.60
C ASP A 26 1.46 7.76 10.51
N LYS A 27 2.17 8.82 10.08
CA LYS A 27 1.64 9.76 9.11
C LYS A 27 1.16 8.95 7.92
N GLU A 28 -0.09 9.17 7.51
CA GLU A 28 -0.64 8.45 6.37
C GLU A 28 0.24 8.73 5.14
N PRO A 29 0.71 7.68 4.44
CA PRO A 29 1.58 7.85 3.29
C PRO A 29 0.82 8.45 2.11
N GLU A 30 1.53 9.21 1.28
CA GLU A 30 1.00 9.65 0.00
C GLU A 30 1.11 8.51 -1.02
N LEU A 31 0.02 7.77 -1.19
CA LEU A 31 -0.04 6.62 -2.10
C LEU A 31 -0.02 7.02 -3.58
N ALA A 32 -0.57 8.18 -3.92
CA ALA A 32 -0.64 8.67 -5.30
C ALA A 32 0.73 9.10 -5.82
N GLY A 33 0.94 8.94 -7.12
CA GLY A 33 2.17 9.35 -7.80
C GLY A 33 2.61 8.38 -8.88
N VAL A 34 3.82 8.59 -9.37
CA VAL A 34 4.44 7.77 -10.42
C VAL A 34 5.53 6.92 -9.78
N TYR A 35 5.41 5.61 -9.90
CA TYR A 35 6.40 4.63 -9.44
C TYR A 35 7.15 4.09 -10.65
N GLN A 36 8.47 4.06 -10.60
CA GLN A 36 9.34 3.47 -11.62
C GLN A 36 9.40 1.96 -11.43
N ILE A 37 9.06 1.19 -12.47
CA ILE A 37 9.16 -0.27 -12.46
C ILE A 37 10.63 -0.65 -12.29
N THR A 38 10.94 -1.42 -11.25
CA THR A 38 12.29 -1.91 -10.95
C THR A 38 12.50 -3.34 -11.40
N SER A 39 11.43 -4.15 -11.41
CA SER A 39 11.49 -5.54 -11.86
C SER A 39 10.10 -6.07 -12.22
N PHE A 40 10.08 -7.04 -13.13
CA PHE A 40 8.92 -7.84 -13.45
C PHE A 40 9.33 -9.31 -13.43
N VAL A 41 8.59 -10.15 -12.73
CA VAL A 41 8.79 -11.60 -12.74
C VAL A 41 7.79 -12.21 -13.68
N SER A 42 8.24 -13.05 -14.62
CA SER A 42 7.37 -13.85 -15.48
C SER A 42 7.90 -15.27 -15.55
N ASN A 43 7.03 -16.24 -15.27
CA ASN A 43 7.39 -17.66 -15.19
C ASN A 43 8.61 -17.91 -14.28
N GLY A 44 8.70 -17.16 -13.16
CA GLY A 44 9.81 -17.24 -12.20
C GLY A 44 11.12 -16.55 -12.64
N ILE A 45 11.18 -15.99 -13.84
CA ILE A 45 12.34 -15.25 -14.34
C ILE A 45 12.18 -13.78 -13.99
N THR A 46 13.17 -13.19 -13.30
CA THR A 46 13.20 -11.76 -13.00
C THR A 46 13.76 -10.97 -14.17
N LEU A 47 12.94 -10.12 -14.76
CA LEU A 47 13.30 -9.15 -15.79
C LEU A 47 13.50 -7.78 -15.13
N ILE A 48 14.66 -7.18 -15.38
CA ILE A 48 14.97 -5.81 -14.96
C ILE A 48 15.03 -4.88 -16.18
N PRO A 49 14.60 -3.62 -16.07
CA PRO A 49 14.70 -2.68 -17.18
C PRO A 49 16.15 -2.54 -17.70
N GLN A 50 16.32 -2.62 -19.02
CA GLN A 50 17.59 -2.41 -19.70
C GLN A 50 17.73 -0.95 -20.17
N PRO A 51 18.96 -0.46 -20.46
CA PRO A 51 19.14 0.87 -21.05
C PRO A 51 18.23 1.09 -22.27
N GLY A 52 17.57 2.24 -22.31
CA GLY A 52 16.59 2.57 -23.35
C GLY A 52 15.18 2.01 -23.11
N VAL A 53 14.98 1.16 -22.08
CA VAL A 53 13.67 0.68 -21.67
C VAL A 53 13.36 1.17 -20.25
N SER A 54 12.21 1.81 -20.07
CA SER A 54 11.70 2.19 -18.75
C SER A 54 10.21 1.88 -18.66
N GLY A 55 9.74 1.64 -17.46
CA GLY A 55 8.33 1.41 -17.21
C GLY A 55 7.89 2.16 -15.97
N THR A 56 6.67 2.67 -15.97
CA THR A 56 6.08 3.36 -14.83
C THR A 56 4.72 2.79 -14.48
N VAL A 57 4.39 2.89 -13.21
CA VAL A 57 3.07 2.69 -12.65
C VAL A 57 2.56 4.04 -12.16
N ASN A 58 1.52 4.57 -12.78
CA ASN A 58 0.85 5.78 -12.31
C ASN A 58 -0.29 5.37 -11.39
N VAL A 59 -0.29 5.90 -10.17
CA VAL A 59 -1.30 5.64 -9.16
C VAL A 59 -2.06 6.92 -8.86
N VAL A 60 -3.39 6.87 -8.98
CA VAL A 60 -4.32 7.93 -8.60
C VAL A 60 -5.13 7.44 -7.41
N LYS A 61 -5.17 8.20 -6.31
CA LYS A 61 -6.06 7.92 -5.18
C LYS A 61 -7.45 8.51 -5.51
N ASN A 62 -8.42 7.64 -5.75
CA ASN A 62 -9.79 8.04 -6.07
C ASN A 62 -10.60 8.34 -4.80
N SER A 63 -10.36 7.57 -3.73
CA SER A 63 -10.98 7.73 -2.41
C SER A 63 -10.07 7.13 -1.32
N ASP A 64 -10.51 7.13 -0.08
CA ASP A 64 -9.78 6.46 1.02
C ASP A 64 -9.75 4.93 0.92
N THR A 65 -10.56 4.35 0.03
CA THR A 65 -10.68 2.90 -0.15
C THR A 65 -10.41 2.45 -1.58
N GLN A 66 -10.13 3.35 -2.53
CA GLN A 66 -9.89 3.00 -3.93
C GLN A 66 -8.77 3.81 -4.58
N ILE A 67 -8.02 3.13 -5.44
CA ILE A 67 -7.02 3.72 -6.34
C ILE A 67 -7.27 3.28 -7.78
N SER A 68 -6.82 4.09 -8.74
CA SER A 68 -6.67 3.67 -10.13
C SER A 68 -5.19 3.56 -10.47
N VAL A 69 -4.83 2.49 -11.17
CA VAL A 69 -3.46 2.15 -11.56
C VAL A 69 -3.38 2.08 -13.07
N SER A 70 -2.42 2.77 -13.69
CA SER A 70 -2.11 2.64 -15.11
C SER A 70 -0.63 2.39 -15.33
N PHE A 71 -0.29 1.70 -16.41
CA PHE A 71 1.08 1.34 -16.74
C PHE A 71 1.52 2.06 -18.01
N SER A 72 2.77 2.52 -18.02
CA SER A 72 3.41 3.05 -19.21
C SER A 72 4.74 2.35 -19.40
N VAL A 73 5.05 1.97 -20.64
CA VAL A 73 6.39 1.47 -21.00
C VAL A 73 6.93 2.36 -22.10
N ASN A 74 8.15 2.85 -21.91
CA ASN A 74 8.92 3.56 -22.91
C ASN A 74 10.05 2.65 -23.40
N ASN A 75 10.06 2.38 -24.70
CA ASN A 75 11.13 1.67 -25.38
C ASN A 75 11.74 2.59 -26.44
N ASN A 76 12.95 3.08 -26.16
CA ASN A 76 13.73 3.95 -27.04
C ASN A 76 12.94 5.16 -27.56
N GLY A 77 12.20 5.83 -26.67
CA GLY A 77 11.38 7.01 -26.96
C GLY A 77 9.97 6.68 -27.46
N LYS A 78 9.63 5.41 -27.71
CA LYS A 78 8.27 5.00 -28.06
C LYS A 78 7.52 4.60 -26.79
N ILE A 79 6.48 5.35 -26.48
CA ILE A 79 5.61 5.11 -25.32
C ILE A 79 4.44 4.22 -25.72
N SER A 80 4.26 3.10 -25.01
CA SER A 80 3.07 2.26 -25.09
C SER A 80 2.25 2.42 -23.81
N ASN A 81 1.04 2.96 -23.95
CA ASN A 81 0.04 3.10 -22.90
C ASN A 81 -1.22 2.31 -23.30
N ASN A 82 -1.10 0.99 -23.41
CA ASN A 82 -2.16 0.14 -23.99
C ASN A 82 -3.07 -0.51 -22.94
N ILE A 83 -3.02 -0.08 -21.68
CA ILE A 83 -3.79 -0.70 -20.61
C ILE A 83 -4.72 0.35 -20.01
N SER A 84 -6.02 0.11 -20.12
CA SER A 84 -7.04 0.86 -19.39
C SER A 84 -6.69 0.89 -17.90
N PRO A 85 -6.91 2.01 -17.18
CA PRO A 85 -6.63 2.06 -15.76
C PRO A 85 -7.38 0.94 -15.02
N LEU A 86 -6.65 0.18 -14.21
CA LEU A 86 -7.20 -0.82 -13.31
C LEU A 86 -7.61 -0.12 -12.02
N THR A 87 -8.88 -0.24 -11.64
CA THR A 87 -9.36 0.28 -10.35
C THR A 87 -9.27 -0.82 -9.30
N LEU A 88 -8.56 -0.53 -8.20
CA LEU A 88 -8.31 -1.46 -7.11
C LEU A 88 -8.86 -0.89 -5.81
N SER A 89 -9.37 -1.77 -4.95
CA SER A 89 -9.66 -1.41 -3.57
C SER A 89 -8.38 -1.45 -2.75
N ILE A 90 -8.29 -0.59 -1.73
CA ILE A 90 -7.16 -0.58 -0.80
C ILE A 90 -7.66 -0.79 0.63
N SER A 91 -6.89 -1.56 1.40
CA SER A 91 -7.14 -1.78 2.82
C SER A 91 -5.84 -1.61 3.60
N LYS A 92 -5.89 -0.95 4.75
CA LYS A 92 -4.70 -0.73 5.58
C LYS A 92 -4.25 -2.06 6.19
N SER A 93 -3.02 -2.46 5.93
CA SER A 93 -2.47 -3.73 6.44
C SER A 93 -1.72 -3.51 7.77
N SER A 94 -0.70 -2.64 7.77
CA SER A 94 0.05 -2.26 8.97
C SER A 94 0.89 -1.00 8.72
N GLY A 95 1.05 -0.14 9.74
CA GLY A 95 1.86 1.08 9.64
C GLY A 95 1.46 1.98 8.46
N SER A 96 2.37 2.12 7.49
CA SER A 96 2.15 2.85 6.22
C SER A 96 1.81 1.94 5.04
N SER A 97 1.68 0.63 5.23
CA SER A 97 1.39 -0.31 4.15
C SER A 97 -0.11 -0.52 3.97
N TYR A 98 -0.53 -0.59 2.71
CA TYR A 98 -1.88 -0.92 2.27
C TYR A 98 -1.82 -2.15 1.36
N ASP A 99 -2.76 -3.06 1.56
CA ASP A 99 -3.00 -4.16 0.63
C ASP A 99 -3.81 -3.65 -0.57
N LEU A 100 -3.44 -4.14 -1.76
CA LEU A 100 -4.18 -3.91 -2.99
C LEU A 100 -5.11 -5.09 -3.22
N LEU A 101 -6.39 -4.80 -3.41
CA LEU A 101 -7.46 -5.79 -3.51
C LEU A 101 -8.17 -5.68 -4.86
N ASP A 102 -8.35 -6.81 -5.53
CA ASP A 102 -9.22 -6.97 -6.69
C ASP A 102 -10.32 -7.98 -6.35
N ASN A 103 -11.59 -7.57 -6.44
CA ASN A 103 -12.75 -8.36 -6.01
C ASN A 103 -12.64 -8.97 -4.60
N GLY A 104 -11.87 -8.34 -3.70
CA GLY A 104 -11.64 -8.79 -2.33
C GLY A 104 -10.39 -9.65 -2.12
N ASP A 105 -9.77 -10.12 -3.21
CA ASP A 105 -8.53 -10.90 -3.14
C ASP A 105 -7.31 -9.98 -3.12
N ARG A 106 -6.33 -10.31 -2.28
CA ARG A 106 -5.07 -9.58 -2.19
C ARG A 106 -4.19 -9.86 -3.40
N ILE A 107 -3.98 -8.84 -4.21
CA ILE A 107 -3.16 -8.90 -5.43
C ILE A 107 -1.89 -8.04 -5.32
N GLY A 108 -1.61 -7.41 -4.18
CA GLY A 108 -0.46 -6.52 -4.08
C GLY A 108 -0.36 -5.73 -2.79
N SER A 109 0.57 -4.80 -2.77
CA SER A 109 0.76 -3.86 -1.67
C SER A 109 1.35 -2.53 -2.14
N ILE A 110 1.05 -1.46 -1.41
CA ILE A 110 1.58 -0.12 -1.63
C ILE A 110 1.85 0.58 -0.29
N ASP A 111 2.94 1.34 -0.18
CA ASP A 111 3.29 2.06 1.07
C ASP A 111 3.69 3.53 0.87
N GLY A 112 3.49 4.08 -0.34
CA GLY A 112 3.90 5.43 -0.71
C GLY A 112 5.34 5.53 -1.25
N THR A 113 6.14 4.48 -1.10
CA THR A 113 7.51 4.38 -1.65
C THR A 113 7.64 3.19 -2.59
N THR A 114 7.03 2.07 -2.25
CA THR A 114 7.05 0.82 -3.01
C THR A 114 5.64 0.47 -3.47
N PHE A 115 5.55 -0.06 -4.68
CA PHE A 115 4.34 -0.60 -5.27
C PHE A 115 4.63 -2.02 -5.78
N SER A 116 3.80 -2.98 -5.41
CA SER A 116 3.94 -4.37 -5.84
C SER A 116 2.59 -4.96 -6.26
N LEU A 117 2.60 -5.71 -7.35
CA LEU A 117 1.46 -6.53 -7.79
C LEU A 117 1.88 -7.99 -7.98
N TYR A 118 0.95 -8.89 -7.71
CA TYR A 118 1.05 -10.33 -7.87
C TYR A 118 -0.11 -10.76 -8.78
N PHE A 119 0.20 -11.18 -10.00
CA PHE A 119 -0.81 -11.61 -10.97
C PHE A 119 -1.11 -13.10 -10.84
N SER A 120 -0.10 -13.88 -10.46
CA SER A 120 -0.18 -15.32 -10.20
C SER A 120 1.02 -15.77 -9.36
N ASN A 121 1.11 -17.07 -9.06
CA ASN A 121 2.20 -17.64 -8.27
C ASN A 121 3.60 -17.42 -8.90
N SER A 122 3.67 -17.13 -10.19
CA SER A 122 4.93 -16.96 -10.94
C SER A 122 5.06 -15.62 -11.64
N GLU A 123 4.13 -14.69 -11.39
CA GLU A 123 4.10 -13.38 -12.05
C GLU A 123 3.91 -12.24 -11.05
N SER A 124 4.85 -11.31 -11.05
CA SER A 124 4.79 -10.14 -10.16
C SER A 124 5.46 -8.93 -10.77
N LEU A 125 5.09 -7.75 -10.28
CA LEU A 125 5.67 -6.47 -10.67
C LEU A 125 6.09 -5.72 -9.41
N SER A 126 7.24 -5.07 -9.46
CA SER A 126 7.70 -4.16 -8.40
C SER A 126 8.10 -2.82 -8.99
N ALA A 127 7.72 -1.75 -8.30
CA ALA A 127 8.02 -0.38 -8.68
C ALA A 127 8.30 0.50 -7.45
N LYS A 128 9.02 1.61 -7.64
CA LYS A 128 9.42 2.54 -6.57
C LYS A 128 9.25 4.01 -6.96
N LYS A 129 8.83 4.84 -6.01
CA LYS A 129 8.69 6.30 -6.14
C LYS A 129 9.95 7.01 -5.67
#